data_AF-A0A925SCN3-F1
#
_entry.id   AF-A0A925SCN3-F1
#
_cell.length_a   1.000
_cell.length_b   1.000
_cell.length_c   1.000
_cell.angle_alpha   90.00
_cell.angle_beta   90.00
_cell.angle_gamma   90.00
#
_symmetry.space_group_name_H-M   'P 1'
#
loop_
_entity.id
_entity.type
_entity.pdbx_description
1 polymer ?
#
loop_
_entity_poly.entity_id
_entity_poly.type
_entity_poly.pdbx_seq_one_letter_code
_entity_poly.pdbx_strand_id
1 'polypeptide(L)'
;MKNSTTEHDVIIIGAGPAGSSAAALLAEKGHRVVVLEREKFPRYHIGESLLPFTFGPLQRLGLTQKMRQSAFVKKYSVQFVSPSGR
;
A
#
# COMPACT_ATOMS: atom_id res chain seq x y z
N MET A 1 29.99 0.29 24.02
CA MET A 1 28.89 -0.33 23.26
C MET A 1 29.21 -0.10 21.78
N LYS A 2 29.37 -1.15 20.97
CA LYS A 2 29.59 -0.98 19.53
C LYS A 2 28.24 -0.61 18.90
N ASN A 3 28.07 0.65 18.50
CA ASN A 3 26.97 1.02 17.60
C ASN A 3 27.25 0.34 16.26
N SER A 4 26.62 -0.81 15.98
CA SER A 4 26.62 -1.33 14.62
C SER A 4 25.74 -0.40 13.78
N THR A 5 26.36 0.49 13.02
CA THR A 5 25.67 1.24 11.96
C THR A 5 25.17 0.23 10.95
N THR A 6 23.88 -0.10 11.01
CA THR A 6 23.21 -0.83 9.95
C THR A 6 23.08 0.12 8.77
N GLU A 7 23.92 -0.10 7.75
CA GLU A 7 23.83 0.67 6.52
C GLU A 7 22.59 0.23 5.73
N HIS A 8 21.79 1.22 5.34
CA HIS A 8 20.63 1.06 4.48
C HIS A 8 20.78 2.02 3.31
N ASP A 9 20.37 1.58 2.12
CA ASP A 9 20.43 2.41 0.92
C ASP A 9 19.24 3.37 0.87
N VAL A 10 18.11 2.99 1.49
CA VAL A 10 16.87 3.78 1.56
C VAL A 10 16.20 3.64 2.92
N ILE A 11 15.74 4.76 3.47
CA ILE A 11 14.88 4.82 4.67
C ILE A 11 13.51 5.35 4.25
N ILE A 12 12.45 4.61 4.54
CA ILE A 12 11.05 5.00 4.28
C ILE A 12 10.35 5.24 5.60
N ILE A 13 9.72 6.41 5.73
CA ILE A 13 8.94 6.78 6.91
C ILE A 13 7.44 6.62 6.59
N GLY A 14 6.80 5.69 7.28
CA GLY A 14 5.40 5.29 7.09
C GLY A 14 5.26 4.00 6.28
N ALA A 15 4.54 3.01 6.85
CA ALA A 15 4.28 1.72 6.23
C ALA A 15 2.84 1.60 5.67
N GLY A 16 2.22 2.73 5.32
CA GLY A 16 0.95 2.75 4.59
C GLY A 16 1.08 2.23 3.15
N PRO A 17 0.01 2.31 2.33
CA PRO A 17 0.01 1.77 0.97
C PRO A 17 1.16 2.29 0.11
N ALA A 18 1.47 3.59 0.15
CA ALA A 18 2.57 4.16 -0.63
C ALA A 18 3.95 3.67 -0.14
N GLY A 19 4.22 3.77 1.16
CA GLY A 19 5.52 3.42 1.73
C GLY A 19 5.84 1.93 1.62
N SER A 20 4.87 1.05 1.93
CA SER A 20 5.04 -0.39 1.76
C SER A 20 5.20 -0.81 0.29
N SER A 21 4.48 -0.18 -0.63
CA SER A 21 4.63 -0.44 -2.07
C SER A 21 6.01 -0.03 -2.57
N ALA A 22 6.47 1.17 -2.21
CA ALA A 22 7.80 1.66 -2.57
C ALA A 22 8.90 0.77 -1.97
N ALA A 23 8.77 0.38 -0.70
CA ALA A 23 9.69 -0.51 -0.02
C ALA A 23 9.83 -1.85 -0.76
N ALA A 24 8.70 -2.47 -1.11
CA ALA A 24 8.67 -3.74 -1.83
C ALA A 24 9.38 -3.64 -3.18
N LEU A 25 9.11 -2.60 -3.96
CA LEU A 25 9.71 -2.41 -5.29
C LEU A 25 11.21 -2.09 -5.23
N LEU A 26 11.65 -1.34 -4.23
CA LEU A 26 13.07 -1.05 -4.03
C LEU A 26 13.84 -2.27 -3.53
N ALA A 27 13.24 -3.05 -2.62
CA ALA A 27 13.81 -4.30 -2.15
C ALA A 27 13.88 -5.34 -3.29
N GLU A 28 12.86 -5.42 -4.17
CA GLU A 28 12.88 -6.27 -5.37
C GLU A 28 14.06 -5.94 -6.29
N LYS A 29 14.49 -4.67 -6.34
CA LYS A 29 15.66 -4.20 -7.09
C LYS A 29 17.00 -4.39 -6.38
N GLY A 30 17.01 -5.01 -5.20
CA GLY A 30 18.22 -5.33 -4.44
C GLY A 30 18.70 -4.24 -3.49
N HIS A 31 17.92 -3.19 -3.24
CA HIS A 31 18.27 -2.16 -2.26
C HIS A 31 18.00 -2.63 -0.83
N ARG A 32 18.88 -2.27 0.11
CA ARG A 32 18.66 -2.44 1.56
C ARG A 32 17.73 -1.35 2.05
N VAL A 33 16.45 -1.67 2.18
CA VAL A 33 15.41 -0.72 2.60
C VAL A 33 14.99 -0.97 4.05
N VAL A 34 14.92 0.09 4.85
CA VAL A 34 14.25 0.06 6.16
C VAL A 34 12.98 0.90 6.12
N VAL A 35 11.91 0.36 6.68
CA VAL A 35 10.63 1.05 6.83
C VAL A 35 10.37 1.30 8.31
N LEU A 36 10.13 2.55 8.67
CA LEU A 36 9.80 2.96 10.03
C LEU A 36 8.33 3.35 10.08
N GLU A 37 7.55 2.65 10.90
CA GLU A 37 6.14 2.95 11.13
C GLU A 37 5.90 3.20 12.61
N ARG A 38 5.09 4.21 12.91
CA ARG A 38 4.75 4.62 14.26
C ARG A 38 3.73 3.67 14.89
N GLU A 39 2.77 3.21 14.11
CA GLU A 39 1.65 2.39 14.58
C GLU A 39 1.93 0.89 14.46
N LYS A 40 1.34 0.08 15.35
CA LYS A 40 1.36 -1.38 15.22
C LYS A 40 0.24 -1.82 14.28
N PHE A 41 0.51 -2.76 13.37
CA PHE A 41 -0.51 -3.34 12.49
C PHE A 41 -1.22 -4.55 13.13
N PRO A 42 -2.49 -4.83 12.76
CA PRO A 42 -3.35 -4.01 11.90
C PRO A 42 -3.84 -2.76 12.63
N ARG A 43 -4.15 -1.71 11.88
CA ARG A 43 -4.60 -0.41 12.40
C ARG A 43 -5.74 0.13 11.55
N TYR A 44 -6.59 0.95 12.17
CA TYR A 44 -7.63 1.66 11.44
C TYR A 44 -7.03 2.79 10.58
N HIS A 45 -7.55 2.98 9.37
CA HIS A 45 -7.20 4.08 8.48
C HIS A 45 -8.30 4.29 7.44
N ILE A 46 -8.75 5.53 7.25
CA ILE A 46 -9.74 5.87 6.20
C ILE A 46 -9.06 5.86 4.83
N GLY A 47 -9.77 5.36 3.81
CA GLY A 47 -9.27 5.24 2.44
C GLY A 47 -9.63 3.92 1.76
N GLU A 48 -10.86 3.44 1.95
CA GLU A 48 -11.25 2.08 1.58
C GLU A 48 -11.60 1.94 0.08
N SER A 49 -11.99 3.03 -0.57
CA SER A 49 -12.47 3.01 -1.96
C SER A 49 -11.33 3.10 -2.97
N LEU A 50 -10.96 1.96 -3.57
CA LEU A 50 -9.96 1.91 -4.64
C LEU A 50 -10.53 2.38 -5.99
N LEU A 51 -9.67 2.87 -6.88
CA LEU A 51 -10.02 3.23 -8.26
C LEU A 51 -9.50 2.16 -9.23
N PRO A 52 -10.07 1.99 -10.44
CA PRO A 52 -9.57 1.02 -11.41
C PRO A 52 -8.06 1.13 -11.69
N PHE A 53 -7.50 2.34 -11.63
CA PHE A 53 -6.06 2.58 -11.81
C PHE A 53 -5.19 1.89 -10.76
N THR A 54 -5.71 1.54 -9.58
CA THR A 54 -4.94 0.81 -8.56
C THR A 54 -4.64 -0.64 -8.97
N PHE A 55 -5.30 -1.16 -10.01
CA PHE A 55 -5.03 -2.51 -10.53
C PHE A 55 -3.58 -2.66 -11.00
N GLY A 56 -3.04 -1.68 -11.73
CA GLY A 56 -1.66 -1.72 -12.25
C GLY A 56 -0.61 -1.84 -11.13
N PRO A 57 -0.62 -0.94 -10.12
CA PRO A 57 0.22 -1.06 -8.94
C PRO A 57 0.07 -2.40 -8.21
N LEU A 58 -1.16 -2.87 -7.97
CA LEU A 58 -1.40 -4.16 -7.31
C LEU A 58 -0.86 -5.34 -8.13
N GLN A 59 -0.96 -5.27 -9.46
CA GLN A 59 -0.40 -6.28 -10.36
C GLN A 59 1.12 -6.29 -10.30
N ARG A 60 1.75 -5.10 -10.33
CA ARG A 60 3.20 -4.98 -10.23
C ARG A 60 3.73 -5.52 -8.89
N LEU A 61 2.95 -5.38 -7.82
CA LEU A 61 3.26 -5.93 -6.49
C LEU A 61 2.90 -7.42 -6.33
N GLY A 62 2.34 -8.07 -7.36
CA GLY A 62 1.92 -9.47 -7.28
C GLY A 62 0.69 -9.73 -6.38
N LEU A 63 -0.08 -8.70 -6.04
CA LEU A 63 -1.19 -8.76 -5.08
C LEU A 63 -2.55 -9.06 -5.73
N THR A 64 -2.65 -9.08 -7.06
CA THR A 64 -3.93 -9.24 -7.78
C THR A 64 -4.69 -10.50 -7.37
N GLN A 65 -4.01 -11.64 -7.24
CA GLN A 65 -4.66 -12.89 -6.86
C GLN A 65 -5.22 -12.83 -5.44
N LYS A 66 -4.44 -12.29 -4.50
CA LYS A 66 -4.87 -12.08 -3.11
C LYS A 66 -6.08 -11.15 -3.04
N MET A 67 -6.11 -10.09 -3.84
CA MET A 67 -7.25 -9.18 -3.91
C MET A 67 -8.50 -9.84 -4.49
N ARG A 68 -8.36 -10.68 -5.53
CA ARG A 68 -9.49 -11.44 -6.10
C ARG A 68 -10.12 -12.43 -5.12
N GLN A 69 -9.32 -12.99 -4.22
CA GLN A 69 -9.74 -13.93 -3.18
C GLN A 69 -10.19 -13.25 -1.87
N SER A 70 -10.09 -11.92 -1.79
CA SER A 70 -10.45 -11.19 -0.58
C SER A 70 -11.97 -11.13 -0.37
N ALA A 71 -12.38 -10.92 0.88
CA ALA A 71 -13.78 -10.68 1.24
C ALA A 71 -14.24 -9.23 0.98
N PHE A 72 -13.39 -8.37 0.40
CA PHE A 72 -13.73 -6.98 0.13
C PHE A 72 -14.77 -6.85 -0.99
N VAL A 73 -15.63 -5.83 -0.87
CA VAL A 73 -16.68 -5.57 -1.85
C VAL A 73 -16.07 -5.20 -3.21
N LYS A 74 -16.59 -5.82 -4.27
CA LYS A 74 -16.22 -5.47 -5.65
C LYS A 74 -16.88 -4.14 -6.03
N LYS A 75 -16.07 -3.10 -6.20
CA LYS A 75 -16.51 -1.79 -6.69
C LYS A 75 -16.54 -1.79 -8.21
N TYR A 76 -17.75 -1.76 -8.79
CA TYR A 76 -17.92 -1.77 -10.26
C TYR A 76 -17.96 -0.38 -10.86
N SER A 77 -18.49 0.61 -10.14
CA SER A 77 -18.66 1.96 -10.64
C SER A 77 -18.70 2.97 -9.49
N VAL A 78 -18.82 4.23 -9.86
CA VAL A 78 -19.21 5.32 -8.98
C VAL A 78 -20.49 5.91 -9.55
N GLN A 79 -21.43 6.23 -8.67
CA GLN A 79 -22.63 6.97 -9.03
C GLN A 79 -22.62 8.29 -8.27
N PHE A 80 -22.84 9.37 -8.99
CA PHE A 80 -23.07 10.69 -8.42
C PHE A 80 -24.58 10.93 -8.46
N VAL A 81 -25.15 11.38 -7.35
CA VAL A 81 -26.58 11.70 -7.25
C VAL A 81 -26.68 13.15 -6.79
N SER A 82 -27.37 13.98 -7.58
CA SER A 82 -27.62 15.37 -7.19
C SER A 82 -28.63 15.43 -6.02
N PRO A 83 -28.73 16.56 -5.30
CA PRO A 83 -29.78 16.75 -4.29
C PRO A 83 -31.21 16.55 -4.84
N SER A 84 -31.41 16.72 -6.16
CA SER A 84 -32.69 16.45 -6.84
C SER A 84 -32.95 14.98 -7.18
N GLY A 85 -32.05 14.06 -6.82
CA GLY A 85 -32.20 12.62 -7.07
C GLY A 85 -32.00 12.19 -8.52
N ARG A 86 -31.51 13.09 -9.38
CA ARG A 86 -31.07 12.78 -10.75
C ARG A 86 -29.55 12.77 -10.83
#